data_AF-A0A081KAL7-F1
#
_entry.id   AF-A0A081KAL7-F1
#
_cell.length_a   1.000
_cell.length_b   1.000
_cell.length_c   1.000
_cell.angle_alpha   90.00
_cell.angle_beta   90.00
_cell.angle_gamma   90.00
#
_symmetry.space_group_name_H-M   'P 1'
#
loop_
_entity.id
_entity.type
_entity.pdbx_description
1 polymer ?
#
loop_
_entity_poly.entity_id
_entity_poly.type
_entity_poly.pdbx_seq_one_letter_code
_entity_poly.pdbx_strand_id
1 'polypeptide(L)' 'MMSADIPPKDRPEWIEMARGQHPMKKYVLQLQIDRISKKMEANEMTIEEGVDYLYEYFSKYPKGFRSDLEEVFKSW' A
#
# COMPACT_ATOMS: atom_id res chain seq x y z
N MET A 1 4.81 23.00 -1.32
CA MET A 1 5.76 21.89 -1.53
C MET A 1 5.14 20.66 -0.89
N MET A 2 4.58 19.75 -1.68
CA MET A 2 4.24 18.43 -1.17
C MET A 2 5.54 17.64 -1.14
N SER A 3 6.27 17.71 -0.03
CA SER A 3 7.25 16.67 0.29
C SER A 3 6.44 15.38 0.37
N ALA A 4 6.51 14.55 -0.68
CA ALA A 4 5.69 13.37 -0.76
C ALA A 4 6.24 12.37 0.26
N ASP A 5 5.72 12.43 1.48
CA ASP A 5 6.11 11.51 2.56
C ASP A 5 5.76 10.04 2.23
N ILE A 6 5.06 9.82 1.09
CA ILE A 6 4.72 8.52 0.49
C ILE A 6 4.93 8.56 -1.04
N PRO A 7 5.14 7.40 -1.70
CA PRO A 7 5.30 7.30 -3.15
C PRO A 7 4.10 7.81 -3.96
N PRO A 8 4.31 8.35 -5.18
CA PRO A 8 3.23 8.69 -6.12
C PRO A 8 2.28 7.52 -6.38
N LYS A 9 0.97 7.79 -6.50
CA LYS A 9 -0.08 6.76 -6.61
C LYS A 9 -0.07 5.99 -7.94
N ASP A 10 0.50 6.58 -8.99
CA ASP A 10 0.61 6.00 -10.33
C ASP A 10 1.71 4.94 -10.45
N ARG A 11 2.49 4.73 -9.38
CA ARG A 11 3.52 3.70 -9.28
C ARG A 11 2.91 2.28 -9.33
N PRO A 12 3.39 1.38 -10.21
CA PRO A 12 2.85 0.02 -10.34
C PRO A 12 2.98 -0.81 -9.06
N GLU A 13 3.95 -0.50 -8.20
CA GLU A 13 4.19 -1.17 -6.93
C GLU A 13 2.97 -1.07 -5.98
N TRP A 14 2.10 -0.07 -6.14
CA TRP A 14 0.82 -0.01 -5.42
C TRP A 14 -0.12 -1.17 -5.76
N ILE A 15 -0.19 -1.53 -7.05
CA ILE A 15 -1.02 -2.64 -7.52
C ILE A 15 -0.45 -3.97 -7.01
N GLU A 16 0.87 -4.12 -7.09
CA GLU A 16 1.57 -5.31 -6.57
C GLU A 16 1.34 -5.46 -5.06
N MET A 17 1.42 -4.35 -4.32
CA MET A 17 1.15 -4.32 -2.88
C MET A 17 -0.30 -4.68 -2.57
N ALA A 18 -1.28 -4.10 -3.27
CA ALA A 18 -2.68 -4.43 -3.08
C ALA A 18 -2.95 -5.94 -3.30
N ARG A 19 -2.27 -6.55 -4.28
CA ARG A 19 -2.33 -7.99 -4.59
C ARG A 19 -1.56 -8.87 -3.59
N GLY A 20 -0.95 -8.30 -2.55
CA GLY A 20 -0.18 -9.07 -1.57
C GLY A 20 1.13 -9.64 -2.10
N GLN A 21 1.69 -9.10 -3.19
CA GLN A 21 2.91 -9.62 -3.82
C GLN A 21 4.20 -9.19 -3.11
N HIS A 22 4.09 -8.34 -2.09
CA HIS A 22 5.20 -7.83 -1.29
C HIS A 22 4.97 -8.19 0.19
N PRO A 23 5.78 -9.11 0.78
CA PRO A 23 5.72 -9.36 2.21
C PRO A 23 6.26 -8.15 2.97
N MET A 24 5.48 -7.66 3.94
CA MET A 24 5.82 -6.48 4.73
C MET A 24 6.45 -6.87 6.06
N LYS A 25 7.45 -6.09 6.50
CA LYS A 25 8.09 -6.32 7.80
C LYS A 25 7.17 -5.93 8.95
N LYS A 26 6.37 -4.89 8.76
CA LYS A 26 5.38 -4.49 9.77
C LYS A 26 4.12 -5.32 9.68
N TYR A 27 3.86 -6.08 10.75
CA TYR A 27 2.67 -6.92 10.87
C TYR A 27 1.35 -6.18 10.65
N VAL A 28 1.24 -4.94 11.16
CA VAL A 28 0.04 -4.11 10.96
C VAL A 28 -0.19 -3.82 9.49
N LEU A 29 0.88 -3.59 8.72
CA LEU A 29 0.76 -3.33 7.30
C LEU A 29 0.41 -4.60 6.53
N GLN A 30 1.07 -5.71 6.85
CA GLN A 30 0.74 -7.02 6.28
C GLN A 30 -0.74 -7.35 6.49
N LEU A 31 -1.28 -7.11 7.70
CA LEU A 31 -2.70 -7.33 8.00
C LEU A 31 -3.63 -6.47 7.13
N GLN A 32 -3.28 -5.23 6.84
CA GLN A 32 -4.10 -4.39 5.95
C GLN A 32 -4.08 -4.90 4.51
N ILE A 33 -2.90 -5.24 4.01
CA ILE A 33 -2.73 -5.81 2.66
C ILE A 33 -3.51 -7.12 2.54
N ASP A 34 -3.36 -8.03 3.50
CA ASP A 34 -4.07 -9.32 3.51
C ASP A 34 -5.59 -9.11 3.52
N ARG A 35 -6.08 -8.13 4.27
CA ARG A 35 -7.52 -7.79 4.33
C ARG A 35 -8.03 -7.31 2.97
N ILE A 36 -7.27 -6.47 2.29
CA ILE A 36 -7.63 -5.93 0.97
C ILE A 36 -7.56 -7.02 -0.09
N SER A 37 -6.47 -7.79 -0.11
CA SER A 37 -6.31 -8.93 -1.03
C SER A 37 -7.48 -9.90 -0.94
N LYS A 38 -7.89 -10.28 0.29
CA LYS A 38 -9.05 -11.15 0.50
C LYS A 38 -10.36 -10.56 -0.01
N LYS A 39 -10.57 -9.25 0.15
CA LYS A 39 -11.77 -8.57 -0.38
C LYS A 39 -11.78 -8.56 -1.90
N MET A 40 -10.62 -8.38 -2.53
CA MET A 40 -10.50 -8.45 -3.99
C MET A 40 -10.72 -9.88 -4.49
N GLU A 41 -10.17 -10.89 -3.82
CA GLU A 41 -10.41 -12.31 -4.13
C GLU A 41 -11.90 -12.68 -4.02
N ALA A 42 -12.62 -12.07 -3.07
CA ALA A 42 -14.06 -12.22 -2.90
C ALA A 42 -14.91 -11.39 -3.89
N ASN A 43 -14.29 -10.62 -4.79
CA ASN A 43 -14.94 -9.64 -5.67
C ASN A 43 -15.75 -8.56 -4.91
N GLU A 44 -15.41 -8.28 -3.65
CA GLU A 44 -16.02 -7.23 -2.82
C GLU A 44 -15.31 -5.88 -2.97
N MET A 45 -14.19 -5.83 -3.68
CA MET A 45 -13.33 -4.66 -3.86
C MET A 45 -12.59 -4.77 -5.20
N THR A 46 -12.52 -3.69 -5.98
CA THR A 46 -11.69 -3.65 -7.18
C THR A 46 -10.22 -3.34 -6.84
N ILE A 47 -9.32 -3.56 -7.80
CA ILE A 47 -7.91 -3.24 -7.62
C ILE A 47 -7.68 -1.74 -7.42
N GLU A 48 -8.45 -0.90 -8.12
CA GLU A 48 -8.41 0.55 -7.97
C GLU A 48 -8.85 0.96 -6.56
N GLU A 49 -9.96 0.40 -6.05
CA GLU A 49 -10.41 0.66 -4.68
C GLU A 49 -9.39 0.21 -3.62
N GLY A 50 -8.71 -0.92 -3.87
CA GLY A 50 -7.63 -1.40 -2.99
C GLY A 50 -6.42 -0.47 -2.96
N VAL A 51 -5.98 0.01 -4.13
CA VAL A 51 -4.90 1.00 -4.26
C VAL A 51 -5.26 2.30 -3.58
N ASP A 52 -6.49 2.79 -3.79
CA ASP A 52 -7.01 4.01 -3.19
C ASP A 52 -7.02 3.92 -1.66
N TYR A 53 -7.51 2.80 -1.13
CA TYR A 53 -7.51 2.55 0.31
C TYR A 53 -6.09 2.56 0.90
N LEU A 54 -5.16 1.84 0.27
CA LEU A 54 -3.77 1.80 0.75
C LEU A 54 -3.17 3.20 0.72
N TYR A 55 -3.27 3.90 -0.41
CA TYR A 55 -2.72 5.24 -0.57
C TYR A 55 -3.23 6.21 0.51
N GLU A 56 -4.54 6.22 0.75
CA GLU A 56 -5.14 7.01 1.83
C GLU A 56 -4.64 6.60 3.21
N TYR A 57 -4.56 5.29 3.49
CA TYR A 57 -4.08 4.76 4.75
C TYR A 57 -2.64 5.21 5.05
N PHE A 58 -1.75 5.11 4.07
CA PHE A 58 -0.36 5.55 4.20
C PHE A 58 -0.24 7.07 4.31
N SER A 59 -1.08 7.83 3.60
CA SER A 59 -1.08 9.30 3.69
C SER A 59 -1.45 9.82 5.09
N LYS A 60 -2.25 9.06 5.86
CA LYS A 60 -2.62 9.39 7.24
C LYS A 60 -1.49 9.14 8.25
N TYR A 61 -0.59 8.20 7.96
CA TYR A 61 0.46 7.76 8.88
C TYR A 61 1.83 7.56 8.20
N PRO A 62 2.35 8.55 7.46
CA PRO A 62 3.54 8.37 6.62
C PRO A 62 4.77 7.92 7.41
N LYS A 63 5.01 8.51 8.59
CA LYS A 63 6.15 8.17 9.46
C LYS A 63 6.10 6.71 9.95
N GLY A 64 4.90 6.16 10.10
CA GLY A 64 4.68 4.80 10.59
C GLY A 64 5.06 3.73 9.57
N PHE A 65 5.18 4.09 8.30
CA PHE A 65 5.30 3.12 7.20
C PHE A 65 6.44 3.43 6.22
N ARG A 66 7.14 4.54 6.40
CA ARG A 66 8.25 4.96 5.52
C ARG A 66 9.27 3.85 5.25
N SER A 67 9.68 3.10 6.26
CA SER A 67 10.63 1.99 6.11
C SER A 67 10.13 0.89 5.16
N ASP A 68 8.85 0.53 5.25
CA ASP A 68 8.25 -0.50 4.40
C ASP A 68 8.03 0.03 2.98
N LEU A 69 7.63 1.30 2.85
CA LEU A 69 7.52 1.98 1.55
C LEU A 69 8.89 2.11 0.86
N GLU A 70 9.96 2.39 1.60
CA GLU A 70 11.35 2.41 1.08
C GLU A 70 11.79 1.03 0.58
N GLU A 71 11.36 -0.06 1.21
CA GLU A 71 11.69 -1.41 0.74
C GLU A 71 10.97 -1.78 -0.56
N VAL A 72 9.71 -1.38 -0.69
CA VAL A 72 8.87 -1.71 -1.84
C VAL A 72 9.19 -0.80 -3.03
N PHE A 73 9.19 0.51 -2.81
CA PHE A 73 9.31 1.51 -3.88
C PHE A 73 10.74 1.96 -4.14
N LYS A 74 11.68 1.67 -3.22
CA LYS A 74 13.12 2.01 -3.26
C LYS A 74 13.44 3.52 -3.25
N SER A 75 12.76 4.33 -4.05
CA SER A 75 12.89 5.80 -4.10
C SER A 75 11.65 6.46 -4.69
N TRP A 76 11.37 7.71 -4.28
CA TRP A 76 10.32 8.56 -4.85
C TRP A 76 10.52 10.04 -4.52
#